data_AF-A0AAV6CE61-F1
#
_entry.id   AF-A0AAV6CE61-F1
#
_cell.length_a   1.000
_cell.length_b   1.000
_cell.length_c   1.000
_cell.angle_alpha   90.00
_cell.angle_beta   90.00
_cell.angle_gamma   90.00
#
_symmetry.space_group_name_H-M   'P 1'
#
loop_
_entity.id
_entity.type
_entity.pdbx_description
1 polymer ?
#
loop_
_entity_poly.entity_id
_entity_poly.type
_entity_poly.pdbx_seq_one_letter_code
_entity_poly.pdbx_strand_id
1 'polypeptide(L)'
;MISFRFAEPSRTLRAQLGSLPLKVGRSPQCGLVLEQPGVWDDHCELRLANGLVELVPGAKSHTYINGELVQSPTRLRNGDAVTFGGAVGIFEVASPNRRGLRSRELTLWGILALVSLLEILLLIRFR
;
A
#
# COMPACT_ATOMS: atom_id res chain seq x y z
N MET A 1 3.01 2.79 -0.90
CA MET A 1 2.16 3.62 -0.01
C MET A 1 1.08 2.69 0.51
N ILE A 2 0.90 2.62 1.83
CA ILE A 2 -0.05 1.68 2.44
C ILE A 2 -1.36 2.42 2.67
N SER A 3 -2.49 1.77 2.38
CA SER A 3 -3.83 2.34 2.55
C SER A 3 -4.81 1.29 3.06
N PHE A 4 -5.81 1.74 3.83
CA PHE A 4 -6.99 0.93 4.13
C PHE A 4 -8.19 1.46 3.37
N ARG A 5 -9.04 0.56 2.90
CA ARG A 5 -10.36 0.88 2.34
C ARG A 5 -11.45 0.33 3.24
N PHE A 6 -12.21 1.23 3.86
CA PHE A 6 -13.35 0.88 4.70
C PHE A 6 -14.64 0.81 3.87
N ALA A 7 -15.55 -0.10 4.23
CA ALA A 7 -16.78 -0.39 3.48
C ALA A 7 -17.92 0.62 3.69
N GLU A 8 -17.79 1.56 4.64
CA GLU A 8 -18.89 2.50 4.96
C GLU A 8 -19.06 3.60 3.90
N PRO A 9 -20.30 3.86 3.43
CA PRO A 9 -20.58 4.66 2.24
C PRO A 9 -20.37 6.18 2.40
N SER A 10 -20.15 6.70 3.61
CA SER A 10 -20.03 8.15 3.86
C SER A 10 -18.60 8.67 4.04
N ARG A 11 -17.61 7.81 4.26
CA ARG A 11 -16.19 8.20 4.34
C ARG A 11 -15.29 7.06 3.88
N THR A 12 -14.85 7.09 2.62
CA THR A 12 -13.69 6.29 2.20
C THR A 12 -12.44 6.88 2.86
N LEU A 13 -12.18 6.49 4.12
CA LEU A 13 -10.96 6.88 4.83
C LEU A 13 -9.77 6.16 4.18
N ARG A 14 -9.26 6.72 3.08
CA ARG A 14 -7.95 6.37 2.56
C ARG A 14 -6.91 6.95 3.52
N ALA A 15 -6.71 6.28 4.65
CA ALA A 15 -5.61 6.60 5.53
C ALA A 15 -4.32 6.32 4.75
N GLN A 16 -3.64 7.37 4.29
CA GLN A 16 -2.32 7.23 3.71
C GLN A 16 -1.36 6.98 4.88
N LEU A 17 -0.99 5.71 5.09
CA LEU A 17 -0.01 5.38 6.12
C LEU A 17 1.37 5.82 5.62
N GLY A 18 1.81 6.99 6.09
CA GLY A 18 3.10 7.60 5.73
C GLY A 18 4.25 7.23 6.66
N SER A 19 3.95 6.84 7.91
CA SER A 19 4.95 6.51 8.94
C SER A 19 4.52 5.28 9.74
N LEU A 20 5.38 4.26 9.77
CA LEU A 20 5.27 3.13 10.69
C LEU A 20 6.27 3.33 11.85
N PRO A 21 5.96 2.92 13.09
CA PRO A 21 4.74 2.22 13.50
C PRO A 21 3.51 3.15 13.53
N LEU A 22 2.36 2.60 13.16
CA LEU A 22 1.07 3.29 13.19
C LEU A 22 0.16 2.63 14.22
N LYS A 23 -0.29 3.39 15.21
CA LYS A 23 -1.34 2.96 16.14
C LYS A 23 -2.72 3.22 15.57
N VAL A 24 -3.59 2.23 15.70
CA VAL A 24 -5.00 2.26 15.32
C VAL A 24 -5.85 2.11 16.57
N GLY A 25 -6.85 2.97 16.74
CA GLY A 25 -7.70 2.94 17.92
C GLY A 25 -8.69 4.09 17.95
N ARG A 26 -9.43 4.20 19.05
CA ARG A 26 -10.40 5.28 19.25
C ARG A 26 -9.78 6.56 19.79
N SER A 27 -8.59 6.47 20.38
CA SER A 27 -7.90 7.63 20.95
C SER A 27 -7.50 8.62 19.85
N PRO A 28 -7.65 9.94 20.08
CA PRO A 28 -7.14 10.96 19.16
C PRO A 28 -5.60 10.96 19.02
N GLN A 29 -4.90 10.22 19.88
CA GLN A 29 -3.45 10.02 19.80
C GLN A 29 -3.06 8.94 18.78
N CYS A 30 -4.01 8.15 18.28
CA CYS A 30 -3.75 7.14 17.26
C CYS A 30 -3.57 7.79 15.89
N GLY A 31 -2.66 7.24 15.08
CA GLY A 31 -2.45 7.71 13.70
C GLY A 31 -3.63 7.35 12.78
N LEU A 32 -4.41 6.34 13.15
CA LEU A 32 -5.70 6.03 12.55
C LEU A 32 -6.77 5.96 13.65
N VAL A 33 -7.60 7.00 13.70
CA VAL A 33 -8.69 7.11 14.66
C VAL A 33 -9.95 6.48 14.08
N LEU A 34 -10.49 5.48 14.78
CA LEU A 34 -11.73 4.79 14.44
C LEU A 34 -12.72 4.93 15.61
N GLU A 35 -13.80 5.68 15.41
CA GLU A 35 -14.82 5.96 16.44
C GLU A 35 -15.93 4.90 16.51
N GLN A 36 -15.70 3.73 15.91
CA GLN A 36 -16.72 2.69 15.80
C GLN A 36 -16.91 1.91 17.11
N PRO A 37 -18.13 1.40 17.40
CA PRO A 37 -18.36 0.54 18.55
C PRO A 37 -17.43 -0.68 18.57
N GLY A 38 -16.92 -1.05 19.75
CA GLY A 38 -15.99 -2.17 19.90
C GLY A 38 -14.53 -1.87 19.50
N VAL A 39 -14.23 -0.66 19.03
CA VAL A 39 -12.85 -0.19 18.90
C VAL A 39 -12.36 0.31 20.25
N TRP A 40 -11.14 -0.09 20.62
CA TRP A 40 -10.49 0.29 21.87
C TRP A 40 -9.61 1.51 21.66
N ASP A 41 -9.29 2.26 22.72
CA ASP A 41 -8.43 3.45 22.62
C ASP A 41 -7.06 3.12 22.03
N ASP A 42 -6.48 1.98 22.42
CA ASP A 42 -5.32 1.35 21.80
C ASP A 42 -5.75 -0.03 21.27
N HIS A 43 -6.19 -0.09 20.02
CA HIS A 43 -6.79 -1.29 19.45
C HIS A 43 -5.74 -2.18 18.79
N CYS A 44 -4.90 -1.65 17.91
CA CYS A 44 -3.80 -2.43 17.36
C CYS A 44 -2.69 -1.51 16.84
N GLU A 45 -1.52 -2.09 16.64
CA GLU A 45 -0.36 -1.40 16.07
C GLU A 45 0.05 -2.08 14.76
N LEU A 46 0.22 -1.28 13.72
CA LEU A 46 0.82 -1.70 12.47
C LEU A 46 2.29 -1.30 12.50
N ARG A 47 3.19 -2.26 12.30
CA ARG A 47 4.64 -2.02 12.28
C ARG A 47 5.29 -2.66 11.07
N LEU A 48 6.45 -2.14 10.69
CA LEU A 48 7.27 -2.78 9.67
C LEU A 48 8.22 -3.78 10.32
N ALA A 49 8.14 -5.05 9.93
CA ALA A 49 9.03 -6.11 10.37
C ALA A 49 9.51 -6.91 9.15
N ASN A 50 10.83 -7.00 8.98
CA ASN A 50 11.46 -7.70 7.85
C ASN A 50 10.95 -7.24 6.46
N GLY A 51 10.65 -5.95 6.31
CA GLY A 51 10.11 -5.37 5.07
C GLY A 51 8.64 -5.68 4.79
N LEU A 52 7.96 -6.39 5.71
CA LEU A 52 6.53 -6.67 5.66
C LEU A 52 5.79 -5.88 6.74
N VAL A 53 4.50 -5.64 6.52
CA VAL A 53 3.64 -5.01 7.52
C VAL A 53 3.10 -6.09 8.45
N GLU A 54 3.33 -5.94 9.75
CA GLU A 54 2.75 -6.78 10.80
C GLU A 54 1.69 -6.01 11.57
N LEU A 55 0.58 -6.66 11.86
CA LEU A 55 -0.44 -6.21 12.78
C LEU A 55 -0.19 -6.85 14.15
N VAL A 56 -0.05 -6.00 15.17
CA VAL A 56 0.09 -6.39 16.56
C VAL A 56 -1.23 -6.06 17.26
N PRO A 57 -1.99 -7.05 17.75
CA PRO A 57 -3.22 -6.80 18.48
C PRO A 57 -2.90 -6.17 19.84
N GLY A 58 -3.76 -5.25 20.30
CA GLY A 58 -3.73 -4.74 21.67
C GLY A 58 -4.17 -5.82 22.67
N ALA A 59 -3.76 -5.67 23.93
CA ALA A 59 -3.99 -6.69 24.97
C ALA A 59 -5.48 -6.99 25.24
N LYS A 60 -6.37 -6.03 25.00
CA LYS A 60 -7.83 -6.15 25.22
C LYS A 60 -8.64 -6.10 23.92
N SER A 61 -7.97 -5.89 22.78
CA SER A 61 -8.63 -5.74 21.50
C SER A 61 -8.88 -7.09 20.85
N HIS A 62 -10.05 -7.24 20.24
CA HIS A 62 -10.27 -8.32 19.29
C HIS A 62 -10.15 -7.76 17.88
N THR A 63 -9.08 -8.14 17.21
CA THR A 63 -8.86 -7.84 15.79
C THR A 63 -8.94 -9.14 15.01
N TYR A 64 -9.64 -9.12 13.88
CA TYR A 64 -9.75 -10.29 13.02
C TYR A 64 -9.11 -10.01 11.67
N ILE A 65 -8.40 -10.99 11.11
CA ILE A 65 -7.90 -10.96 9.74
C ILE A 65 -8.63 -12.07 8.97
N ASN A 66 -9.35 -11.72 7.91
CA ASN A 66 -10.15 -12.63 7.09
C ASN A 66 -11.11 -13.52 7.93
N GLY A 67 -11.59 -12.99 9.06
CA GLY A 67 -12.49 -13.70 9.99
C GLY A 67 -11.79 -14.51 11.10
N GLU A 68 -10.46 -14.62 11.08
CA GLU A 68 -9.69 -15.31 12.11
C GLU A 68 -9.20 -14.34 13.19
N LEU A 69 -9.37 -14.70 14.47
CA LEU A 69 -8.94 -13.87 15.60
C LEU A 69 -7.41 -13.81 15.68
N VAL A 70 -6.86 -12.59 15.67
CA VAL A 70 -5.43 -12.36 15.78
C VAL A 70 -5.06 -12.21 17.26
N GLN A 71 -4.28 -13.15 17.78
CA GLN A 71 -3.82 -13.13 19.18
C GLN A 71 -2.32 -12.82 19.31
N SER A 72 -1.58 -12.83 18.21
CA SER A 72 -0.15 -12.56 18.16
C SER A 72 0.20 -11.69 16.95
N PRO A 73 1.41 -11.10 16.88
CA PRO A 73 1.83 -10.33 15.72
C PRO A 73 1.69 -11.14 14.42
N THR A 74 0.80 -10.72 13.54
CA THR A 74 0.48 -11.42 12.29
C THR A 74 0.80 -10.55 11.09
N ARG A 75 1.42 -11.14 10.07
CA ARG A 75 1.76 -10.44 8.82
C ARG A 75 0.51 -10.15 8.01
N LEU A 76 0.34 -8.89 7.60
CA LEU A 76 -0.71 -8.47 6.68
C LEU A 76 -0.27 -8.61 5.23
N ARG A 77 -1.18 -9.09 4.39
CA ARG A 77 -1.02 -9.25 2.95
C ARG A 77 -2.01 -8.35 2.22
N ASN A 78 -1.59 -7.86 1.05
CA ASN A 78 -2.44 -7.04 0.20
C ASN A 78 -3.75 -7.78 -0.13
N GLY A 79 -4.89 -7.13 0.15
CA GLY A 79 -6.22 -7.70 0.01
C GLY A 79 -6.82 -8.28 1.30
N ASP A 80 -6.06 -8.37 2.39
CA ASP A 80 -6.58 -8.89 3.66
C ASP A 80 -7.69 -7.99 4.22
N ALA A 81 -8.81 -8.61 4.60
CA ALA A 81 -9.89 -7.93 5.31
C ALA A 81 -9.58 -7.93 6.81
N VAL A 82 -9.39 -6.73 7.38
CA VAL A 82 -9.11 -6.55 8.80
C VAL A 82 -10.33 -5.96 9.49
N THR A 83 -10.81 -6.63 10.53
CA THR A 83 -11.93 -6.19 11.35
C THR A 83 -11.42 -5.64 12.68
N PHE A 84 -11.73 -4.37 12.95
CA PHE A 84 -11.44 -3.65 14.18
C PHE A 84 -12.75 -3.39 14.93
N GLY A 85 -13.17 -4.30 15.81
CA GLY A 85 -14.48 -4.21 16.45
C GLY A 85 -15.62 -4.11 15.41
N GLY A 86 -16.33 -2.98 15.38
CA GLY A 86 -17.38 -2.69 14.40
C GLY A 86 -16.92 -2.19 13.03
N ALA A 87 -15.62 -1.90 12.85
CA ALA A 87 -15.08 -1.41 11.58
C ALA A 87 -14.46 -2.55 10.76
N VAL A 88 -14.73 -2.60 9.44
CA VAL A 88 -14.06 -3.54 8.52
C VAL A 88 -13.31 -2.76 7.44
N GLY A 89 -12.01 -3.01 7.30
CA GLY A 89 -11.14 -2.37 6.32
C GLY A 89 -10.32 -3.37 5.52
N ILE A 90 -10.22 -3.17 4.20
CA ILE A 90 -9.36 -3.96 3.33
C ILE A 90 -7.98 -3.32 3.31
N PHE A 91 -6.95 -4.10 3.60
CA PHE A 91 -5.56 -3.67 3.53
C PHE A 91 -5.09 -3.64 2.08
N GLU A 92 -4.82 -2.44 1.56
CA GLU A 92 -4.29 -2.23 0.22
C GLU A 92 -2.87 -1.66 0.31
N VAL A 93 -1.87 -2.45 -0.08
CA VAL A 93 -0.53 -1.92 -0.36
C VAL A 93 -0.55 -1.46 -1.80
N ALA A 94 -0.51 -0.15 -2.03
CA ALA A 94 -0.23 0.35 -3.36
C ALA A 94 1.16 -0.19 -3.74
N SER A 95 1.18 -1.16 -4.65
CA SER A 95 2.39 -1.73 -5.26
C SER A 95 3.37 -0.60 -5.50
N PRO A 96 4.65 -0.74 -5.12
CA PRO A 96 5.63 0.30 -5.40
C PRO A 96 5.49 0.63 -6.87
N ASN A 97 5.12 1.89 -7.11
CA ASN A 97 4.90 2.45 -8.42
C ASN A 97 6.00 1.93 -9.34
N ARG A 98 5.65 1.25 -10.44
CA ARG A 98 6.61 0.87 -11.49
C ARG A 98 7.12 2.16 -12.16
N ARG A 99 7.80 3.03 -11.41
CA ARG A 99 8.59 4.13 -11.94
C ARG A 99 9.83 3.50 -12.53
N GLY A 100 9.90 3.49 -13.86
CA GLY A 100 11.14 3.16 -14.57
C GLY A 100 11.06 1.97 -15.50
N LEU A 101 10.00 1.83 -16.30
CA LEU A 101 10.14 1.15 -17.60
C LEU A 101 10.28 2.15 -18.77
N ARG A 102 10.36 3.45 -18.47
CA ARG A 102 10.60 4.51 -19.47
C ARG A 102 12.04 4.53 -20.00
N SER A 103 12.97 3.92 -19.28
CA SER A 103 14.39 3.87 -19.60
C SER A 103 14.77 2.81 -20.66
N ARG A 104 13.79 2.09 -21.23
CA ARG A 104 14.01 1.14 -22.34
C ARG A 104 13.54 1.64 -23.70
N GLU A 105 12.61 2.59 -23.77
CA GLU A 105 12.13 3.13 -25.05
C GLU A 105 13.13 4.07 -25.72
N LEU A 106 13.77 4.98 -24.97
CA LEU A 106 14.73 5.94 -25.53
C LEU A 106 15.89 5.27 -26.27
N THR A 107 16.37 4.14 -25.75
CA THR A 107 17.47 3.38 -26.37
C THR A 107 17.05 2.78 -27.71
N LEU A 108 15.80 2.30 -27.81
CA LEU A 108 15.27 1.74 -29.05
C LEU A 108 14.99 2.82 -30.10
N TRP A 109 14.41 3.95 -29.68
CA TRP A 109 14.18 5.09 -30.57
C TRP A 109 15.49 5.70 -31.11
N GLY A 110 16.54 5.76 -30.28
CA GLY A 110 17.86 6.24 -30.69
C GLY A 110 18.55 5.34 -31.72
N ILE A 111 18.47 4.01 -31.53
CA ILE A 111 19.02 3.04 -32.50
C ILE A 111 18.30 3.13 -33.84
N LEU A 112 16.95 3.21 -33.82
CA LEU A 112 16.16 3.33 -35.04
C LEU A 112 16.49 4.62 -35.82
N ALA A 113 16.57 5.75 -35.12
CA ALA A 113 16.91 7.04 -35.72
C ALA A 113 18.32 7.05 -36.33
N LEU A 114 19.29 6.41 -35.68
CA LEU A 114 20.66 6.30 -36.18
C LEU A 114 20.73 5.48 -37.48
N VAL A 115 20.04 4.32 -37.53
CA VAL A 115 19.98 3.47 -38.73
C VAL A 115 19.33 4.23 -39.88
N SER A 116 18.19 4.89 -39.64
CA SER A 116 17.50 5.68 -40.67
C SER A 116 18.36 6.84 -41.18
N LEU A 117 19.09 7.54 -40.30
CA LEU A 117 19.97 8.64 -40.72
C LEU A 117 21.14 8.12 -41.58
N LEU A 118 21.69 6.97 -41.23
CA LEU A 118 22.79 6.34 -41.97
C LEU A 118 22.36 5.92 -43.39
N GLU A 119 21.16 5.32 -43.53
CA GLU A 119 20.59 4.98 -44.84
C GLU A 119 20.40 6.21 -45.73
N ILE A 120 19.84 7.28 -45.17
CA ILE A 120 19.62 8.54 -45.89
C ILE A 120 20.96 9.14 -46.35
N LEU A 121 21.97 9.12 -45.48
CA LEU A 121 23.29 9.68 -45.77
C LEU A 121 24.03 8.88 -46.84
N LEU A 122 23.90 7.54 -46.83
CA LEU A 122 24.42 6.68 -47.90
C LEU A 122 23.73 6.95 -49.24
N LEU A 123 22.41 7.16 -49.25
CA LEU A 123 21.64 7.42 -50.46
C LEU A 123 21.99 8.78 -51.10
N ILE A 124 22.30 9.79 -50.28
CA ILE A 124 22.76 11.12 -50.76
C ILE A 124 24.21 11.06 -51.25
N ARG A 125 25.07 10.24 -50.62
CA ARG A 125 26.51 10.16 -50.93
C ARG A 125 26.80 9.37 -52.21
N PHE A 126 25.98 8.37 -52.54
CA PHE A 126 26.13 7.47 -53.69
C PHE A 126 25.23 7.81 -54.88
N ARG A 127 24.58 8.97 -54.87
CA ARG A 127 23.87 9.54 -56.02
C ARG A 127 24.75 10.55 -56.74
#